data_AF-A0AAV5NTD7-F1
#
_entry.id   AF-A0AAV5NTD7-F1
#
_cell.length_a   1.000
_cell.length_b   1.000
_cell.length_c   1.000
_cell.angle_alpha   90.00
_cell.angle_beta   90.00
_cell.angle_gamma   90.00
#
_symmetry.space_group_name_H-M   'P 1'
#
loop_
_entity.id
_entity.type
_entity.pdbx_description
1 polymer ?
#
loop_
_entity_poly.entity_id
_entity_poly.type
_entity_poly.pdbx_seq_one_letter_code
_entity_poly.pdbx_strand_id
1 'polypeptide(L)'
;MLGRGFSADALERRFENNFGYYLHLHGSPLFMEDGGNIVKLSRDSLHLGRDIPSKHIVLTHVKHKPSVIAASHALSTYWDYLQFALSEAEEIILFGYSGFDTHLNMLLKPYLQSTPLRVVEWSGAGEQADRETYWSRCLGRAVVVERLDNISDFVAWQ
;
A
#
# COMPACT_ATOMS: atom_id res chain seq x y z
N MET A 1 -25.55 6.27 -5.37
CA MET A 1 -25.24 7.06 -6.58
C MET A 1 -23.97 6.51 -7.21
N LEU A 2 -24.10 5.72 -8.27
CA LEU A 2 -22.98 5.28 -9.11
C LEU A 2 -22.76 6.38 -10.15
N GLY A 3 -21.61 7.08 -10.11
CA GLY A 3 -21.29 8.13 -11.07
C GLY A 3 -20.52 9.36 -10.54
N ARG A 4 -20.25 9.46 -9.23
CA ARG A 4 -19.54 10.63 -8.65
C ARG A 4 -18.01 10.56 -8.72
N GLY A 5 -17.44 9.56 -9.38
CA GLY A 5 -15.99 9.36 -9.41
C GLY A 5 -15.37 9.10 -8.02
N PHE A 6 -14.03 9.14 -7.94
CA PHE A 6 -13.24 9.09 -6.72
C PHE A 6 -13.52 10.33 -5.87
N SER A 7 -13.72 10.13 -4.58
CA SER A 7 -13.91 11.20 -3.60
C SER A 7 -13.05 10.88 -2.37
N ALA A 8 -12.24 11.84 -1.94
CA ALA A 8 -11.41 11.72 -0.74
C ALA A 8 -12.27 11.54 0.52
N ASP A 9 -13.45 12.18 0.56
CA ASP A 9 -14.42 12.07 1.66
C ASP A 9 -14.86 10.63 1.92
N ALA A 10 -14.78 9.74 0.92
CA ALA A 10 -15.10 8.33 1.08
C ALA A 10 -14.05 7.55 1.89
N LEU A 11 -12.87 8.13 2.14
CA LEU A 11 -11.82 7.58 3.00
C LEU A 11 -11.94 8.04 4.46
N GLU A 12 -12.81 9.01 4.74
CA GLU A 12 -13.09 9.45 6.11
C GLU A 12 -13.83 8.34 6.87
N ARG A 13 -13.28 7.93 8.01
CA ARG A 13 -13.96 7.05 8.97
C ARG A 13 -15.04 7.86 9.71
N ARG A 14 -16.22 7.96 9.11
CA ARG A 14 -17.40 8.55 9.76
C ARG A 14 -18.13 7.51 10.60
N PHE A 15 -18.85 7.96 11.64
CA PHE A 15 -19.76 7.15 12.44
C PHE A 15 -19.10 5.94 13.14
N GLU A 16 -17.93 6.13 13.76
CA GLU A 16 -17.22 5.09 14.52
C GLU A 16 -16.87 3.82 13.69
N ASN A 17 -16.73 3.98 12.37
CA ASN A 17 -16.32 2.89 11.51
C ASN A 17 -14.82 2.58 11.68
N ASN A 18 -14.50 1.39 12.17
CA ASN A 18 -13.13 0.93 12.46
C ASN A 18 -12.58 -0.04 11.41
N PHE A 19 -12.98 0.07 10.14
CA PHE A 19 -12.48 -0.84 9.11
C PHE A 19 -11.02 -0.55 8.73
N GLY A 20 -10.29 -1.60 8.32
CA GLY A 20 -8.90 -1.49 7.86
C GLY A 20 -8.78 -0.79 6.50
N TYR A 21 -7.72 0.02 6.34
CA TYR A 21 -7.38 0.64 5.07
C TYR A 21 -6.59 -0.34 4.19
N TYR A 22 -7.02 -0.50 2.94
CA TYR A 22 -6.30 -1.29 1.95
C TYR A 22 -5.83 -0.40 0.80
N LEU A 23 -4.51 -0.29 0.65
CA LEU A 23 -3.87 0.46 -0.42
C LEU A 23 -3.27 -0.51 -1.45
N HIS A 24 -3.86 -0.53 -2.65
CA HIS A 24 -3.40 -1.37 -3.75
C HIS A 24 -2.53 -0.54 -4.72
N LEU A 25 -1.20 -0.65 -4.59
CA LEU A 25 -0.26 0.17 -5.38
C LEU A 25 0.18 -0.47 -6.71
N HIS A 26 -0.13 -1.75 -6.95
CA HIS A 26 0.42 -2.50 -8.07
C HIS A 26 -0.67 -3.34 -8.77
N GLY A 27 -1.38 -2.74 -9.73
CA GLY A 27 -2.42 -3.43 -10.50
C GLY A 27 -2.89 -2.65 -11.73
N SER A 28 -3.63 -3.32 -12.62
CA SER A 28 -4.28 -2.81 -13.84
C SER A 28 -5.02 -1.48 -13.62
N PRO A 29 -5.27 -0.65 -14.65
CA PRO A 29 -5.95 0.64 -14.51
C PRO A 29 -7.35 0.46 -13.95
N LEU A 30 -7.47 0.42 -12.63
CA LEU A 30 -8.73 0.44 -11.93
C LEU A 30 -9.27 1.86 -11.89
N PHE A 31 -8.42 2.88 -11.99
CA PHE A 31 -8.83 4.28 -12.05
C PHE A 31 -8.41 4.93 -13.37
N MET A 32 -9.32 5.68 -13.99
CA MET A 32 -9.08 6.45 -15.21
C MET A 32 -9.73 7.83 -15.13
N GLU A 33 -9.31 8.76 -15.98
CA GLU A 33 -10.02 10.03 -16.15
C GLU A 33 -11.13 9.88 -17.19
N ASP A 34 -12.33 10.32 -16.84
CA ASP A 34 -13.49 10.40 -17.72
C ASP A 34 -14.24 11.71 -17.47
N GLY A 35 -14.31 12.57 -18.49
CA GLY A 35 -14.98 13.87 -18.40
C GLY A 35 -14.47 14.78 -17.27
N GLY A 36 -13.18 14.70 -16.93
CA GLY A 36 -12.58 15.45 -15.82
C GLY A 36 -12.77 14.83 -14.42
N ASN A 37 -13.44 13.68 -14.33
CA ASN A 37 -13.60 12.93 -13.09
C ASN A 37 -12.68 11.71 -13.08
N ILE A 38 -12.19 11.33 -11.91
CA ILE A 38 -11.47 10.07 -11.73
C ILE A 38 -12.51 8.98 -11.46
N VAL A 39 -12.60 7.94 -12.29
CA VAL A 39 -13.62 6.88 -12.14
C VAL A 39 -12.98 5.51 -11.95
N LYS A 40 -13.59 4.68 -11.09
CA LYS A 40 -13.15 3.30 -10.89
C LYS A 40 -13.80 2.39 -11.93
N LEU A 41 -13.00 1.72 -12.77
CA LEU A 41 -13.46 0.70 -13.69
C LEU A 41 -13.89 -0.56 -12.93
N SER A 42 -15.03 -1.12 -13.34
CA SER A 42 -15.43 -2.46 -12.94
C SER A 42 -14.56 -3.49 -13.67
N ARG A 43 -14.41 -4.70 -13.09
CA ARG A 43 -13.53 -5.73 -13.65
C ARG A 43 -14.00 -6.23 -15.03
N ASP A 44 -15.31 -6.24 -15.25
CA ASP A 44 -15.96 -6.53 -16.53
C ASP A 44 -15.68 -5.45 -17.60
N SER A 45 -15.35 -4.23 -17.19
CA SER A 45 -15.00 -3.12 -18.11
C SER A 45 -13.51 -3.12 -18.51
N LEU A 46 -12.68 -3.99 -17.91
CA LEU A 46 -11.26 -4.13 -18.26
C LEU A 46 -11.13 -5.02 -19.50
N HIS A 47 -11.01 -4.40 -20.67
CA HIS A 47 -10.74 -5.11 -21.92
C HIS A 47 -9.28 -4.93 -22.35
N LEU A 48 -8.58 -6.04 -22.63
CA LEU A 48 -7.16 -6.09 -23.02
C LEU A 48 -6.83 -5.28 -24.29
N GLY A 49 -7.83 -4.95 -25.13
CA GLY A 49 -7.65 -4.19 -26.36
C GLY A 49 -7.91 -2.68 -26.25
N ARG A 50 -8.25 -2.17 -25.07
CA ARG A 50 -8.51 -0.74 -24.86
C ARG A 50 -7.25 -0.07 -24.31
N ASP A 51 -6.67 0.82 -25.09
CA ASP A 51 -5.62 1.72 -24.59
C ASP A 51 -6.30 2.78 -23.71
N ILE A 52 -6.14 2.63 -22.39
CA ILE A 52 -6.72 3.55 -21.40
C ILE A 52 -5.54 4.36 -20.83
N PRO A 53 -5.30 5.58 -21.33
CA PRO A 53 -4.29 6.45 -20.74
C PRO A 53 -4.71 6.75 -19.29
N SER A 54 -3.97 6.21 -18.33
CA SER A 54 -4.19 6.47 -16.91
C SER A 54 -2.91 6.90 -16.24
N LYS A 55 -2.96 8.08 -15.62
CA LYS A 55 -1.92 8.60 -14.72
C LYS A 55 -2.06 8.07 -13.29
N HIS A 56 -3.07 7.24 -13.03
CA HIS A 56 -3.39 6.70 -11.71
C HIS A 56 -2.84 5.28 -11.49
N ILE A 57 -1.98 4.79 -12.39
CA ILE A 57 -1.30 3.49 -12.28
C ILE A 57 0.13 3.71 -11.79
N VAL A 58 0.56 2.99 -10.76
CA VAL A 58 1.97 2.94 -10.32
C VAL A 58 2.67 1.68 -10.84
N LEU A 59 2.53 1.43 -12.16
CA LEU A 59 3.34 0.45 -12.90
C LEU A 59 4.48 1.21 -13.61
N THR A 60 5.27 1.94 -12.83
CA THR A 60 6.39 2.72 -13.33
C THR A 60 7.67 2.32 -12.63
N HIS A 61 8.81 2.58 -13.27
CA HIS A 61 10.12 2.34 -12.67
C HIS A 61 10.23 3.10 -11.33
N VAL A 62 10.89 2.53 -10.33
CA VAL A 62 10.98 3.08 -8.96
C VAL A 62 11.38 4.56 -8.91
N LYS A 63 12.24 5.00 -9.84
CA LYS A 63 12.68 6.40 -9.98
C LYS A 63 11.57 7.39 -10.30
N HIS A 64 10.52 6.97 -11.01
CA HIS A 64 9.43 7.84 -11.44
C HIS A 64 8.18 7.72 -10.55
N LYS A 65 8.17 6.76 -9.61
CA LYS A 65 7.05 6.56 -8.68
C LYS A 65 6.65 7.85 -7.95
N PRO A 66 7.57 8.64 -7.34
CA PRO A 66 7.17 9.85 -6.63
C PRO A 66 6.46 10.86 -7.53
N SER A 67 6.98 11.06 -8.75
CA SER A 67 6.39 11.99 -9.72
C SER A 67 5.01 11.53 -10.20
N VAL A 68 4.82 10.22 -10.42
CA VAL A 68 3.51 9.65 -10.79
C VAL A 68 2.50 9.75 -9.65
N ILE A 69 2.93 9.51 -8.41
CA ILE A 69 2.08 9.69 -7.22
C ILE A 69 1.65 11.16 -7.12
N ALA A 70 2.57 12.11 -7.23
CA ALA A 70 2.28 13.54 -7.14
C ALA A 70 1.37 14.04 -8.28
N ALA A 71 1.47 13.46 -9.47
CA ALA A 71 0.65 13.83 -10.63
C ALA A 71 -0.80 13.28 -10.58
N SER A 72 -1.11 12.47 -9.57
CA SER A 72 -2.38 11.76 -9.46
C SER A 72 -3.06 12.09 -8.14
N HIS A 73 -4.12 12.89 -8.19
CA HIS A 73 -4.90 13.25 -7.01
C HIS A 73 -5.38 12.02 -6.22
N ALA A 74 -5.81 10.96 -6.91
CA ALA A 74 -6.21 9.73 -6.24
C ALA A 74 -5.03 9.07 -5.49
N LEU A 75 -3.85 8.98 -6.12
CA LEU A 75 -2.69 8.37 -5.49
C LEU A 75 -2.20 9.21 -4.31
N SER A 76 -2.01 10.52 -4.49
CA SER A 76 -1.58 11.41 -3.41
C SER A 76 -2.54 11.32 -2.21
N THR A 77 -3.85 11.33 -2.46
CA THR A 77 -4.86 11.18 -1.39
C THR A 77 -4.65 9.89 -0.60
N TYR A 78 -4.40 8.76 -1.26
CA TYR A 78 -4.14 7.49 -0.55
C TYR A 78 -2.88 7.55 0.32
N TRP A 79 -1.81 8.19 -0.15
CA TRP A 79 -0.57 8.35 0.61
C TRP A 79 -0.73 9.31 1.79
N ASP A 80 -1.56 10.34 1.65
CA ASP A 80 -1.91 11.25 2.76
C ASP A 80 -2.72 10.51 3.83
N TYR A 81 -3.71 9.72 3.42
CA TYR A 81 -4.50 8.90 4.34
C TYR A 81 -3.70 7.78 5.02
N LEU A 82 -2.69 7.22 4.35
CA LEU A 82 -1.78 6.27 4.97
C LEU A 82 -1.03 6.90 6.16
N GLN A 83 -0.60 8.16 6.05
CA GLN A 83 0.08 8.85 7.16
C GLN A 83 -0.85 9.04 8.37
N PHE A 84 -2.13 9.36 8.15
CA PHE A 84 -3.12 9.41 9.21
C PHE A 84 -3.33 8.03 9.85
N ALA A 85 -3.50 6.98 9.05
CA ALA A 85 -3.65 5.62 9.55
C ALA A 85 -2.44 5.18 10.39
N LEU A 86 -1.22 5.47 9.94
CA LEU A 86 0.01 5.16 10.68
C LEU A 86 0.14 5.97 11.99
N SER A 87 -0.35 7.21 12.02
CA SER A 87 -0.32 8.03 13.25
C SER A 87 -1.25 7.52 14.35
N GLU A 88 -2.27 6.76 13.98
CA GLU A 88 -3.27 6.21 14.90
C GLU A 88 -3.09 4.71 15.14
N ALA A 89 -2.17 4.05 14.41
CA ALA A 89 -1.99 2.62 14.46
C ALA A 89 -1.38 2.17 15.80
N GLU A 90 -2.03 1.20 16.44
CA GLU A 90 -1.51 0.52 17.62
C GLU A 90 -0.46 -0.55 17.26
N GLU A 91 -0.52 -1.10 16.05
CA GLU A 91 0.46 -2.03 15.49
C GLU A 91 0.54 -1.87 13.97
N ILE A 92 1.74 -2.12 13.40
CA ILE A 92 1.96 -2.20 11.95
C ILE A 92 2.37 -3.62 11.60
N ILE A 93 1.64 -4.26 10.68
CA ILE A 93 1.98 -5.58 10.13
C ILE A 93 2.34 -5.44 8.65
N LEU A 94 3.60 -5.75 8.31
CA LEU A 94 4.06 -5.86 6.92
C LEU A 94 3.92 -7.31 6.46
N PHE A 95 2.94 -7.58 5.61
CA PHE A 95 2.56 -8.94 5.24
C PHE A 95 2.82 -9.20 3.75
N GLY A 96 3.71 -10.16 3.43
CA GLY A 96 4.08 -10.50 2.05
C GLY A 96 4.71 -9.35 1.26
N TYR A 97 5.05 -8.26 1.95
CA TYR A 97 5.64 -7.05 1.40
C TYR A 97 7.16 -7.24 1.33
N SER A 98 7.73 -7.44 0.14
CA SER A 98 9.16 -7.80 -0.04
C SER A 98 10.18 -6.77 0.47
N GLY A 99 9.73 -5.57 0.83
CA GLY A 99 10.58 -4.46 1.27
C GLY A 99 11.16 -3.61 0.13
N PHE A 100 10.80 -3.87 -1.13
CA PHE A 100 11.36 -3.17 -2.29
C PHE A 100 10.75 -1.79 -2.58
N ASP A 101 9.69 -1.37 -1.88
CA ASP A 101 9.19 -0.01 -2.01
C ASP A 101 9.93 0.93 -1.04
N THR A 102 10.99 1.55 -1.55
CA THR A 102 11.81 2.48 -0.75
C THR A 102 11.02 3.69 -0.26
N HIS A 103 9.99 4.12 -1.00
CA HIS A 103 9.15 5.24 -0.59
C HIS A 103 8.29 4.86 0.63
N LEU A 104 7.62 3.71 0.58
CA LEU A 104 6.88 3.19 1.73
C LEU A 104 7.80 2.97 2.93
N ASN A 105 8.97 2.38 2.73
CA ASN A 105 9.94 2.17 3.83
C ASN A 105 10.36 3.48 4.49
N MET A 106 10.61 4.55 3.71
CA MET A 106 10.94 5.86 4.26
C MET A 106 9.77 6.45 5.06
N LEU A 107 8.55 6.30 4.56
CA LEU A 107 7.34 6.82 5.19
C LEU A 107 7.03 6.11 6.51
N LEU A 108 7.33 4.82 6.64
CA LEU A 108 7.11 4.05 7.87
C LEU A 108 8.05 4.50 9.01
N LYS A 109 9.31 4.82 8.71
CA LYS A 109 10.38 5.06 9.70
C LYS A 109 10.01 5.96 10.89
N PRO A 110 9.36 7.12 10.70
CA PRO A 110 9.00 7.99 11.82
C PRO A 110 8.06 7.33 12.84
N TYR A 111 7.15 6.47 12.38
CA TYR A 111 6.14 5.81 13.22
C TYR A 111 6.70 4.59 13.94
N LEU A 112 7.70 3.94 13.35
CA LEU A 112 8.33 2.74 13.91
C LEU A 112 9.12 3.01 15.21
N GLN A 113 9.21 4.25 15.72
CA GLN A 113 9.80 4.50 17.04
C GLN A 113 8.83 4.16 18.18
N SER A 114 7.54 4.41 17.98
CA SER A 114 6.49 4.25 18.99
C SER A 114 5.51 3.12 18.70
N THR A 115 5.43 2.68 17.45
CA THR A 115 4.46 1.66 17.03
C THR A 115 5.16 0.29 16.90
N PRO A 116 4.63 -0.76 17.56
CA PRO A 116 5.01 -2.15 17.33
C PRO A 116 4.96 -2.51 15.84
N LEU A 117 5.93 -3.32 15.41
CA LEU A 117 6.07 -3.76 14.04
C LEU A 117 6.21 -5.27 13.99
N ARG A 118 5.43 -5.90 13.11
CA ARG A 118 5.59 -7.30 12.73
C ARG A 118 5.82 -7.39 11.23
N VAL A 119 6.77 -8.23 10.84
CA VAL A 119 7.04 -8.54 9.43
C VAL A 119 6.77 -10.01 9.22
N VAL A 120 5.86 -10.31 8.31
CA VAL A 120 5.45 -11.67 7.95
C VAL A 120 5.80 -11.89 6.49
N GLU A 121 6.67 -12.85 6.23
CA GLU A 121 7.14 -13.14 4.87
C GLU A 121 7.17 -14.64 4.56
N TRP A 122 7.20 -14.95 3.27
CA TRP A 122 7.32 -16.32 2.81
C TRP A 122 8.72 -16.86 3.12
N SER A 123 8.81 -18.06 3.69
CA SER A 123 10.08 -18.69 4.07
C SER A 123 11.01 -18.86 2.86
N GLY A 124 10.50 -18.98 1.64
CA GLY A 124 11.33 -19.04 0.42
C GLY A 124 12.10 -17.76 0.07
N ALA A 125 11.91 -16.64 0.79
CA ALA A 125 12.55 -15.36 0.50
C ALA A 125 14.06 -15.28 0.86
N GLY A 126 14.59 -16.22 1.65
CA GLY A 126 15.99 -16.25 2.10
C GLY A 126 16.12 -16.68 3.57
N GLU A 127 17.34 -16.78 4.10
CA GLU A 127 17.60 -17.24 5.47
C GLU A 127 17.25 -16.23 6.56
N GLN A 128 16.86 -16.70 7.76
CA GLN A 128 16.34 -15.86 8.86
C GLN A 128 17.24 -14.65 9.16
N ALA A 129 18.52 -14.89 9.41
CA ALA A 129 19.48 -13.85 9.80
C ALA A 129 19.69 -12.82 8.69
N ASP A 130 19.72 -13.26 7.42
CA ASP A 130 19.87 -12.38 6.27
C ASP A 130 18.64 -11.49 6.09
N ARG A 131 17.45 -12.05 6.30
CA ARG A 131 16.17 -11.34 6.18
C ARG A 131 15.98 -10.33 7.30
N GLU A 132 16.27 -10.68 8.55
CA GLU A 132 16.26 -9.74 9.67
C GLU A 132 17.29 -8.62 9.49
N THR A 133 18.48 -8.95 8.97
CA THR A 133 19.51 -7.95 8.64
C THR A 133 19.04 -7.01 7.53
N TYR A 134 18.42 -7.55 6.48
CA TYR A 134 17.84 -6.77 5.39
C TYR A 134 16.77 -5.80 5.90
N TRP A 135 15.79 -6.30 6.65
CA TRP A 135 14.71 -5.50 7.21
C TRP A 135 15.22 -4.44 8.18
N SER A 136 16.22 -4.80 8.99
CA SER A 136 16.83 -3.86 9.91
C SER A 136 17.50 -2.68 9.19
N ARG A 137 18.15 -2.94 8.05
CA ARG A 137 18.70 -1.89 7.19
C ARG A 137 17.62 -1.07 6.51
N CYS A 138 16.57 -1.71 5.99
CA CYS A 138 15.48 -1.01 5.30
C CYS A 138 14.73 -0.06 6.24
N LEU A 139 14.42 -0.51 7.46
CA LEU A 139 13.56 0.21 8.41
C LEU A 139 14.35 0.96 9.49
N GLY A 140 15.66 0.75 9.59
CA GLY A 140 16.53 1.50 10.51
C GLY A 140 16.39 1.09 11.99
N ARG A 141 15.80 -0.07 12.28
CA ARG A 141 15.68 -0.65 13.63
C ARG A 141 15.73 -2.17 13.55
N ALA A 142 16.05 -2.85 14.65
CA ALA A 142 15.95 -4.31 14.70
C ALA A 142 14.49 -4.78 14.50
N VAL A 143 14.31 -5.84 13.73
CA VAL A 143 13.02 -6.43 13.39
C VAL A 143 13.13 -7.95 13.46
N VAL A 144 12.17 -8.59 14.13
CA VAL A 144 11.99 -10.05 14.06
C VAL A 144 11.06 -10.35 12.90
N VAL A 145 11.46 -11.29 12.06
CA VAL A 145 10.72 -11.64 10.84
C VAL A 145 10.05 -13.00 11.03
N GLU A 146 8.72 -13.01 11.03
CA GLU A 146 7.91 -14.23 11.07
C GLU A 146 7.89 -14.84 9.66
N ARG A 147 8.48 -16.03 9.52
CA ARG A 147 8.63 -16.72 8.23
C ARG A 147 7.71 -17.93 8.17
N LEU A 148 6.85 -17.94 7.16
CA LEU A 148 5.85 -19.00 6.93
C LEU A 148 6.08 -19.69 5.58
N ASP A 149 5.98 -21.01 5.55
CA ASP A 149 6.06 -21.78 4.29
C ASP A 149 4.87 -21.47 3.37
N ASN A 150 3.71 -21.21 3.96
CA ASN A 150 2.55 -20.66 3.30
C ASN A 150 2.08 -19.41 4.06
N ILE A 151 2.16 -18.26 3.41
CA ILE A 151 1.79 -16.98 4.02
C ILE A 151 0.31 -16.95 4.44
N SER A 152 -0.55 -17.73 3.77
CA SER A 152 -1.98 -17.79 4.05
C SER A 152 -2.30 -18.42 5.40
N ASP A 153 -1.33 -19.10 6.03
CA ASP A 153 -1.49 -19.73 7.34
C ASP A 153 -1.35 -18.70 8.48
N PHE A 154 -1.04 -17.44 8.16
CA PHE A 154 -0.99 -16.36 9.14
C PHE A 154 -2.39 -15.98 9.63
N VAL A 155 -2.60 -16.16 10.93
CA VAL A 155 -3.89 -15.90 11.59
C VAL A 155 -3.82 -14.82 12.68
N ALA A 156 -2.63 -14.37 13.03
CA ALA A 156 -2.40 -13.43 14.12
C ALA A 156 -2.54 -11.97 13.67
N TRP A 157 -3.73 -11.60 13.20
CA TRP A 157 -4.09 -10.25 12.72
C TRP A 157 -4.56 -9.28 13.84
N GLN A 158 -4.37 -9.66 15.11
CA GLN A 158 -4.98 -9.00 16.26
C GLN A 158 -4.46 -7.59 16.50
#